data_AF-A0A1J4JDL9-F1
#
_entry.id   AF-A0A1J4JDL9-F1
#
_cell.length_a   1.000
_cell.length_b   1.000
_cell.length_c   1.000
_cell.angle_alpha   90.00
_cell.angle_beta   90.00
_cell.angle_gamma   90.00
#
_symmetry.space_group_name_H-M   'P 1'
#
loop_
_entity.id
_entity.type
_entity.pdbx_description
1 polymer ?
#
loop_
_entity_poly.entity_id
_entity_poly.type
_entity_poly.pdbx_seq_one_letter_code
_entity_poly.pdbx_strand_id
1 'polypeptide(L)'
;MFLNLMLPGAKNWKPYWVEVHDNFLDIATEYGKEPFTSFHIGVMKVRPSKEYPDRPDVLEFYDGDGFTTTHFFVFTYDPFDILEFFKKICNAYKTWRDQITEHRESKSFQCEVKPPGFFAGNVQWSVNADRISIGKGNQTPQVIQLSEVISVTPVANVSKNAQFKFAWKQSPDPAEQRCTSMDNMKKLLDAIYTNKFIEKYPATATEAAPVATQPEQPQADAPADAPVNA
;
A
#
# COMPACT_ATOMS: atom_id res chain seq x y z
N MET A 1 7.19 8.68 -19.89
CA MET A 1 8.44 8.43 -20.66
C MET A 1 8.43 6.98 -21.15
N PHE A 2 9.10 6.68 -22.27
CA PHE A 2 9.20 5.30 -22.73
C PHE A 2 10.35 4.59 -22.02
N LEU A 3 10.04 3.47 -21.35
CA LEU A 3 11.03 2.63 -20.68
C LEU A 3 10.87 1.19 -21.16
N ASN A 4 11.98 0.45 -21.21
CA ASN A 4 11.96 -0.97 -21.53
C ASN A 4 11.74 -1.77 -20.25
N LEU A 5 10.64 -2.50 -20.17
CA LEU A 5 10.28 -3.30 -19.01
C LEU A 5 10.31 -4.79 -19.32
N MET A 6 10.75 -5.57 -18.34
CA MET A 6 10.52 -7.02 -18.28
C MET A 6 9.58 -7.29 -17.10
N LEU A 7 8.29 -7.33 -17.42
CA LEU A 7 7.19 -7.58 -16.47
C LEU A 7 7.15 -9.07 -16.04
N PRO A 8 6.48 -9.41 -14.92
CA PRO A 8 6.39 -10.80 -14.46
C PRO A 8 5.87 -11.75 -15.55
N GLY A 9 6.62 -12.83 -15.81
CA GLY A 9 6.27 -13.82 -16.83
C GLY A 9 6.61 -13.43 -18.28
N ALA A 10 7.09 -12.22 -18.52
CA ALA A 10 7.60 -11.83 -19.84
C ALA A 10 8.97 -12.48 -20.10
N LYS A 11 9.22 -12.91 -21.35
CA LYS A 11 10.51 -13.46 -21.78
C LYS A 11 11.44 -12.43 -22.42
N ASN A 12 10.89 -11.29 -22.81
CA ASN A 12 11.58 -10.26 -23.58
C ASN A 12 11.27 -8.89 -22.99
N TRP A 13 12.23 -7.98 -23.11
CA TRP A 13 12.05 -6.57 -22.86
C TRP A 13 11.07 -5.96 -23.87
N LYS A 14 10.15 -5.13 -23.39
CA LYS A 14 9.23 -4.39 -24.26
C LYS A 14 9.15 -2.93 -23.84
N PRO A 15 9.08 -1.99 -24.80
CA PRO A 15 8.89 -0.58 -24.48
C PRO A 15 7.46 -0.34 -24.02
N TYR A 16 7.30 0.42 -22.95
CA TYR A 16 6.01 0.87 -22.43
C TYR A 16 6.07 2.37 -22.09
N TRP A 17 4.92 3.03 -22.20
CA TRP A 17 4.78 4.35 -21.60
C TRP A 17 4.64 4.20 -20.09
N VAL A 18 5.57 4.82 -19.37
CA VAL A 18 5.63 4.78 -17.92
C VAL A 18 5.49 6.19 -17.36
N GLU A 19 4.63 6.33 -16.37
CA GLU A 19 4.32 7.59 -15.74
C GLU A 19 4.23 7.43 -14.22
N VAL A 20 4.81 8.37 -13.49
CA VAL A 20 4.62 8.47 -12.05
C VAL A 20 3.50 9.47 -11.83
N HIS A 21 2.36 8.99 -11.33
CA HIS A 21 1.18 9.79 -11.05
C HIS A 21 0.77 9.56 -9.60
N ASP A 22 0.88 10.61 -8.79
CA ASP A 22 0.82 10.54 -7.32
C ASP A 22 1.85 9.55 -6.77
N ASN A 23 1.38 8.54 -6.01
CA ASN A 23 2.21 7.49 -5.42
C ASN A 23 2.21 6.21 -6.25
N PHE A 24 1.84 6.30 -7.53
CA PHE A 24 1.69 5.16 -8.42
C PHE A 24 2.60 5.24 -9.63
N LEU A 25 3.08 4.08 -10.05
CA LEU A 25 3.77 3.84 -11.30
C LEU A 25 2.77 3.26 -12.30
N ASP A 26 2.24 4.12 -13.16
CA ASP A 26 1.29 3.77 -14.21
C ASP A 26 2.05 3.25 -15.45
N ILE A 27 1.58 2.14 -16.01
CA ILE A 27 2.18 1.50 -17.19
C ILE A 27 1.12 1.32 -18.27
N ALA A 28 1.35 1.97 -19.41
CA ALA A 28 0.51 1.91 -20.60
C ALA A 28 1.30 1.38 -21.80
N THR A 29 0.59 0.87 -22.80
CA THR A 29 1.22 0.41 -24.05
C THR A 29 1.81 1.57 -24.86
N GLU A 30 1.18 2.73 -24.80
CA GLU A 30 1.52 3.92 -25.59
C GLU A 30 1.19 5.20 -24.79
N TYR A 31 1.78 6.32 -25.21
CA TYR A 31 1.47 7.63 -24.66
C TYR A 31 -0.01 7.99 -24.85
N GLY A 32 -0.65 8.52 -23.80
CA GLY A 32 -2.06 8.94 -23.82
C GLY A 32 -3.07 7.80 -23.78
N LYS A 33 -2.64 6.54 -23.70
CA LYS A 33 -3.53 5.39 -23.45
C LYS A 33 -3.72 5.17 -21.95
N GLU A 34 -4.87 4.60 -21.59
CA GLU A 34 -5.11 4.20 -20.20
C GLU A 34 -4.07 3.14 -19.79
N PRO A 35 -3.48 3.27 -18.60
CA PRO A 35 -2.59 2.24 -18.07
C PRO A 35 -3.31 0.90 -17.94
N PHE A 36 -2.65 -0.18 -18.36
CA PHE A 36 -3.18 -1.54 -18.16
C PHE A 36 -2.84 -2.07 -16.77
N THR A 37 -1.82 -1.51 -16.11
CA THR A 37 -1.48 -1.82 -14.72
C THR A 37 -0.89 -0.60 -14.03
N SER A 38 -0.92 -0.61 -12.70
CA SER A 38 -0.42 0.47 -11.87
C SER A 38 0.11 -0.11 -10.56
N PHE A 39 1.34 0.25 -10.21
CA PHE A 39 2.00 -0.24 -9.00
C PHE A 39 2.16 0.88 -7.98
N HIS A 40 1.73 0.64 -6.74
CA HIS A 40 1.89 1.62 -5.67
C HIS A 40 3.37 1.67 -5.22
N ILE A 41 4.02 2.80 -5.41
CA ILE A 41 5.45 3.01 -5.18
C ILE A 41 5.82 2.83 -3.70
N GLY A 42 4.94 3.24 -2.78
CA GLY A 42 5.14 3.11 -1.33
C GLY A 42 5.38 1.69 -0.79
N VAL A 43 4.94 0.65 -1.53
CA VAL A 43 5.10 -0.77 -1.12
C VAL A 43 6.13 -1.52 -1.99
N MET A 44 6.84 -0.82 -2.86
CA MET A 44 7.91 -1.39 -3.68
C MET A 44 9.27 -0.89 -3.22
N LYS A 45 10.30 -1.69 -3.49
CA LYS A 45 11.70 -1.25 -3.43
C LYS A 45 12.30 -1.26 -4.82
N VAL A 46 13.28 -0.39 -5.02
CA VAL A 46 14.05 -0.27 -6.26
C VAL A 46 15.54 -0.38 -5.95
N ARG A 47 16.29 -1.08 -6.79
CA ARG A 47 17.76 -1.21 -6.71
C ARG A 47 18.37 -1.46 -8.08
N PRO A 48 19.69 -1.28 -8.27
CA PRO A 48 20.38 -1.85 -9.42
C PRO A 48 20.20 -3.38 -9.45
N SER A 49 19.91 -3.94 -10.61
CA SER A 49 19.62 -5.36 -10.75
C SER A 49 20.86 -6.22 -10.49
N LYS A 50 20.67 -7.29 -9.71
CA LYS A 50 21.69 -8.32 -9.52
C LYS A 50 21.77 -9.32 -10.66
N GLU A 51 20.69 -9.45 -11.45
CA GLU A 51 20.62 -10.36 -12.60
C GLU A 51 21.37 -9.81 -13.82
N TYR A 52 21.61 -8.50 -13.85
CA TYR A 52 22.35 -7.81 -14.90
C TYR A 52 23.52 -7.04 -14.28
N PRO A 53 24.53 -7.74 -13.71
CA PRO A 53 25.59 -7.11 -12.93
C PRO A 53 26.47 -6.15 -13.75
N ASP A 54 26.57 -6.38 -15.07
CA ASP A 54 27.33 -5.55 -16.00
C ASP A 54 26.54 -4.32 -16.50
N ARG A 55 25.30 -4.14 -16.03
CA ARG A 55 24.39 -3.08 -16.47
C ARG A 55 23.78 -2.33 -15.28
N PRO A 56 24.49 -1.33 -14.72
CA PRO A 56 24.00 -0.57 -13.57
C PRO A 56 22.75 0.28 -13.87
N ASP A 57 22.46 0.49 -15.15
CA ASP A 57 21.29 1.17 -15.70
C ASP A 57 20.02 0.30 -15.71
N VAL A 58 20.13 -0.99 -15.36
CA VAL A 58 18.98 -1.86 -15.15
C VAL A 58 18.54 -1.76 -13.68
N LEU A 59 17.35 -1.21 -13.47
CA LEU A 59 16.69 -1.16 -12.17
C LEU A 59 15.78 -2.37 -11.98
N GLU A 60 15.88 -2.99 -10.81
CA GLU A 60 15.00 -4.05 -10.33
C GLU A 60 13.99 -3.46 -9.34
N PHE A 61 12.71 -3.64 -9.64
CA PHE A 61 11.59 -3.37 -8.74
C PHE A 61 11.17 -4.67 -8.10
N TYR A 62 11.08 -4.68 -6.78
CA TYR A 62 10.78 -5.89 -6.02
C TYR A 62 9.95 -5.56 -4.77
N ASP A 63 9.29 -6.57 -4.24
CA ASP A 63 8.54 -6.46 -2.99
C ASP A 63 9.46 -6.13 -1.81
N GLY A 64 9.04 -5.13 -1.02
CA GLY A 64 9.85 -4.63 0.08
C GLY A 64 9.62 -5.34 1.40
N ASP A 65 8.41 -5.85 1.63
CA ASP A 65 7.92 -6.09 2.99
C ASP A 65 6.97 -7.29 3.13
N GLY A 66 6.84 -8.09 2.08
CA GLY A 66 6.05 -9.33 2.01
C GLY A 66 4.60 -9.12 1.57
N PHE A 67 4.14 -7.87 1.41
CA PHE A 67 2.72 -7.59 1.18
C PHE A 67 2.33 -7.62 -0.30
N THR A 68 3.32 -7.57 -1.19
CA THR A 68 3.14 -7.76 -2.62
C THR A 68 4.01 -8.90 -3.14
N THR A 69 3.78 -9.34 -4.37
CA THR A 69 4.67 -10.27 -5.09
C THR A 69 5.24 -9.63 -6.35
N THR A 70 5.28 -8.29 -6.38
CA THR A 70 5.76 -7.52 -7.52
C THR A 70 7.25 -7.74 -7.73
N HIS A 71 7.64 -8.13 -8.95
CA HIS A 71 9.02 -8.23 -9.37
C HIS A 71 9.15 -7.95 -10.87
N PHE A 72 9.87 -6.90 -11.25
CA PHE A 72 10.11 -6.59 -12.66
C PHE A 72 11.37 -5.74 -12.83
N PHE A 73 11.85 -5.67 -14.06
CA PHE A 73 13.03 -4.88 -14.41
C PHE A 73 12.68 -3.72 -15.33
N VAL A 74 13.43 -2.64 -15.21
CA VAL A 74 13.32 -1.41 -16.00
C VAL A 74 14.71 -1.02 -16.49
N PHE A 75 14.83 -0.67 -17.77
CA PHE A 75 16.00 0.06 -18.27
C PHE A 75 15.59 1.03 -19.39
N THR A 76 16.50 1.93 -19.73
CA THR A 76 16.42 2.78 -20.91
C THR A 76 17.80 2.89 -21.53
N TYR A 77 17.86 3.22 -22.81
CA TYR A 77 19.13 3.46 -23.51
C TYR A 77 19.73 4.82 -23.14
N ASP A 78 18.93 5.74 -22.58
CA ASP A 78 19.38 7.05 -22.16
C ASP A 78 19.68 7.09 -20.65
N PRO A 79 20.94 7.31 -20.24
CA PRO A 79 21.31 7.34 -18.82
C PRO A 79 20.69 8.50 -18.05
N PHE A 80 20.29 9.61 -18.69
CA PHE A 80 19.61 10.70 -18.01
C PHE A 80 18.15 10.34 -17.70
N ASP A 81 17.47 9.66 -18.62
CA ASP A 81 16.10 9.19 -18.42
C ASP A 81 16.00 8.23 -17.24
N ILE A 82 16.94 7.27 -17.10
CA ILE A 82 16.89 6.33 -15.97
C ILE A 82 17.13 7.03 -14.63
N LEU A 83 18.02 8.03 -14.60
CA LEU A 83 18.30 8.81 -13.41
C LEU A 83 17.12 9.71 -13.03
N GLU A 84 16.48 10.36 -14.00
CA GLU A 84 15.27 11.15 -13.77
C GLU A 84 14.12 10.26 -13.27
N PHE A 85 13.93 9.10 -13.90
CA PHE A 85 12.96 8.10 -13.46
C PHE A 85 13.21 7.65 -12.02
N PHE A 86 14.45 7.28 -11.68
CA PHE A 86 14.82 6.88 -10.33
C PHE A 86 14.55 7.99 -9.31
N LYS A 87 14.90 9.24 -9.62
CA LYS A 87 14.60 10.41 -8.77
C LYS A 87 13.09 10.56 -8.53
N LYS A 88 12.27 10.42 -9.58
CA LYS A 88 10.80 10.49 -9.46
C LYS A 88 10.25 9.39 -8.56
N ILE A 89 10.73 8.17 -8.70
CA ILE A 89 10.35 7.02 -7.84
C ILE A 89 10.74 7.28 -6.38
N CYS A 90 11.99 7.66 -6.12
CA CYS A 90 12.46 7.95 -4.77
C CYS A 90 11.68 9.11 -4.12
N ASN A 91 11.37 10.16 -4.88
CA ASN A 91 10.58 11.28 -4.39
C ASN A 91 9.14 10.86 -4.05
N ALA A 92 8.46 10.12 -4.94
CA ALA A 92 7.10 9.61 -4.67
C ALA A 92 7.07 8.70 -3.43
N TYR A 93 8.05 7.79 -3.30
CA TYR A 93 8.21 6.95 -2.12
C TYR A 93 8.35 7.79 -0.84
N LYS A 94 9.26 8.77 -0.86
CA LYS A 94 9.53 9.63 0.30
C LYS A 94 8.30 10.44 0.68
N THR A 95 7.67 11.11 -0.29
CA THR A 95 6.46 11.92 -0.06
C THR A 95 5.36 11.09 0.59
N TRP A 96 5.05 9.90 0.05
CA TRP A 96 4.04 9.01 0.62
C TRP A 96 4.38 8.58 2.04
N ARG A 97 5.65 8.18 2.26
CA ARG A 97 6.11 7.72 3.57
C ARG A 97 6.07 8.83 4.62
N ASP A 98 6.52 10.02 4.27
CA ASP A 98 6.50 11.18 5.16
C ASP A 98 5.05 11.53 5.52
N GLN A 99 4.15 11.62 4.53
CA GLN A 99 2.72 11.91 4.75
C GLN A 99 2.04 10.90 5.68
N ILE A 100 2.25 9.60 5.47
CA ILE A 100 1.61 8.58 6.32
C ILE A 100 2.23 8.54 7.72
N THR A 101 3.53 8.77 7.83
CA THR A 101 4.20 8.78 9.14
C THR A 101 3.78 9.98 9.97
N GLU A 102 3.60 11.14 9.33
CA GLU A 102 3.18 12.39 9.98
C GLU A 102 1.70 12.37 10.37
N HIS A 103 0.80 12.10 9.42
CA HIS A 103 -0.64 12.22 9.66
C HIS A 103 -1.27 10.95 10.23
N ARG A 104 -0.75 9.77 9.85
CA ARG A 104 -1.27 8.45 10.25
C ARG A 104 -2.79 8.28 10.03
N GLU A 105 -3.33 8.98 9.04
CA GLU A 105 -4.74 8.93 8.72
C GLU A 105 -5.07 7.67 7.94
N SER A 106 -5.96 6.86 8.50
CA SER A 106 -6.50 5.70 7.79
C SER A 106 -7.41 6.15 6.64
N LYS A 107 -7.35 5.43 5.53
CA LYS A 107 -8.17 5.70 4.34
C LYS A 107 -9.35 4.75 4.29
N SER A 108 -10.51 5.28 3.96
CA SER A 108 -11.68 4.46 3.59
C SER A 108 -11.97 4.62 2.10
N PHE A 109 -12.26 3.53 1.43
CA PHE A 109 -12.62 3.54 0.02
C PHE A 109 -13.58 2.40 -0.31
N GLN A 110 -14.48 2.64 -1.26
CA GLN A 110 -15.48 1.68 -1.69
C GLN A 110 -15.57 1.64 -3.21
N CYS A 111 -15.54 0.44 -3.80
CA CYS A 111 -15.72 0.25 -5.23
C CYS A 111 -16.32 -1.10 -5.58
N GLU A 112 -16.71 -1.25 -6.85
CA GLU A 112 -17.10 -2.54 -7.40
C GLU A 112 -15.89 -3.31 -7.92
N VAL A 113 -15.85 -4.60 -7.57
CA VAL A 113 -14.81 -5.55 -8.00
C VAL A 113 -15.51 -6.75 -8.62
N LYS A 114 -15.05 -7.15 -9.80
CA LYS A 114 -15.43 -8.42 -10.41
C LYS A 114 -14.56 -9.52 -9.80
N PRO A 115 -15.16 -10.49 -9.08
CA PRO A 115 -14.43 -11.60 -8.51
C PRO A 115 -14.00 -12.60 -9.61
N PRO A 116 -13.17 -13.60 -9.28
CA PRO A 116 -12.74 -14.61 -10.23
C PRO A 116 -13.94 -15.37 -10.83
N GLY A 117 -13.83 -15.74 -12.11
CA GLY A 117 -14.85 -16.51 -12.83
C GLY A 117 -15.61 -15.71 -13.89
N PHE A 118 -15.96 -16.38 -14.98
CA PHE A 118 -16.55 -15.73 -16.16
C PHE A 118 -17.93 -15.10 -15.87
N PHE A 119 -18.79 -15.85 -15.17
CA PHE A 119 -20.17 -15.50 -14.84
C PHE A 119 -20.34 -14.80 -13.49
N ALA A 120 -19.24 -14.47 -12.81
CA ALA A 120 -19.33 -13.84 -11.51
C ALA A 120 -19.78 -12.38 -11.66
N GLY A 121 -20.88 -12.03 -11.00
CA GLY A 121 -21.34 -10.64 -10.93
C GLY A 121 -20.44 -9.81 -10.01
N ASN A 122 -20.40 -8.49 -10.24
CA ASN A 122 -19.64 -7.58 -9.40
C ASN A 122 -20.07 -7.69 -7.92
N VAL A 123 -19.09 -7.54 -7.04
CA VAL A 123 -19.27 -7.42 -5.59
C VAL A 123 -18.74 -6.07 -5.15
N GLN A 124 -19.27 -5.54 -4.07
CA GLN A 124 -18.82 -4.29 -3.48
C GLN A 124 -17.73 -4.58 -2.46
N TRP A 125 -16.60 -3.89 -2.61
CA TRP A 125 -15.49 -3.89 -1.67
C TRP A 125 -15.49 -2.58 -0.91
N SER A 126 -15.38 -2.64 0.41
CA SER A 126 -15.22 -1.48 1.29
C SER A 126 -14.02 -1.67 2.20
N VAL A 127 -12.99 -0.86 2.01
CA VAL A 127 -11.79 -0.83 2.84
C VAL A 127 -11.99 0.22 3.94
N ASN A 128 -11.67 -0.14 5.18
CA ASN A 128 -11.62 0.75 6.33
C ASN A 128 -10.27 0.58 7.06
N ALA A 129 -10.09 1.28 8.17
CA ALA A 129 -8.85 1.33 8.93
C ALA A 129 -8.26 -0.05 9.28
N ASP A 130 -9.08 -1.03 9.62
CA ASP A 130 -8.66 -2.33 10.14
C ASP A 130 -9.12 -3.52 9.29
N ARG A 131 -9.99 -3.31 8.29
CA ARG A 131 -10.68 -4.42 7.59
C ARG A 131 -11.11 -4.10 6.16
N ILE A 132 -11.36 -5.17 5.41
CA ILE A 132 -11.98 -5.18 4.09
C ILE A 132 -13.31 -5.92 4.19
N SER A 133 -14.40 -5.25 3.82
CA SER A 133 -15.73 -5.86 3.72
C SER A 133 -16.09 -6.13 2.26
N ILE A 134 -16.51 -7.36 1.93
CA ILE A 134 -16.89 -7.79 0.59
C ILE A 134 -18.35 -8.25 0.62
N GLY A 135 -19.24 -7.59 -0.12
CA GLY A 135 -20.67 -7.88 -0.08
C GLY A 135 -21.36 -7.75 -1.44
N LYS A 136 -22.55 -8.34 -1.56
CA LYS A 136 -23.41 -8.22 -2.75
C LYS A 136 -24.87 -8.03 -2.33
N GLY A 137 -25.44 -6.87 -2.64
CA GLY A 137 -26.83 -6.55 -2.30
C GLY A 137 -27.09 -6.68 -0.79
N ASN A 138 -28.13 -7.41 -0.42
CA ASN A 138 -28.56 -7.59 0.98
C ASN A 138 -27.90 -8.79 1.68
N GLN A 139 -26.90 -9.44 1.07
CA GLN A 139 -26.20 -10.54 1.71
C GLN A 139 -25.27 -10.03 2.82
N THR A 140 -25.13 -10.80 3.89
CA THR A 140 -24.16 -10.49 4.96
C THR A 140 -22.76 -10.38 4.35
N PRO A 141 -22.08 -9.22 4.47
CA PRO A 141 -20.75 -9.05 3.91
C PRO A 141 -19.74 -9.97 4.58
N GLN A 142 -18.85 -10.55 3.78
CA GLN A 142 -17.64 -11.18 4.29
C GLN A 142 -16.71 -10.08 4.81
N VAL A 143 -16.22 -10.22 6.03
CA VAL A 143 -15.28 -9.27 6.64
C VAL A 143 -13.93 -9.95 6.79
N ILE A 144 -12.88 -9.32 6.27
CA ILE A 144 -11.49 -9.79 6.33
C ILE A 144 -10.69 -8.74 7.09
N GLN A 145 -10.07 -9.14 8.21
CA GLN A 145 -9.21 -8.23 8.95
C GLN A 145 -7.92 -7.97 8.15
N LEU A 146 -7.39 -6.74 8.17
CA LEU A 146 -6.15 -6.41 7.47
C LEU A 146 -4.96 -7.22 8.00
N SER A 147 -4.97 -7.62 9.27
CA SER A 147 -4.03 -8.57 9.87
C SER A 147 -4.08 -9.98 9.27
N GLU A 148 -5.14 -10.34 8.55
CA GLU A 148 -5.31 -11.63 7.87
C GLU A 148 -4.96 -11.58 6.38
N VAL A 149 -4.79 -10.38 5.81
CA VAL A 149 -4.37 -10.22 4.42
C VAL A 149 -2.90 -10.64 4.30
N ILE A 150 -2.64 -11.59 3.42
CA ILE A 150 -1.30 -12.10 3.12
C ILE A 150 -0.66 -11.20 2.06
N SER A 151 -1.34 -10.99 0.94
CA SER A 151 -0.81 -10.18 -0.15
C SER A 151 -1.90 -9.57 -1.01
N VAL A 152 -1.64 -8.36 -1.52
CA VAL A 152 -2.41 -7.73 -2.60
C VAL A 152 -1.43 -7.31 -3.68
N THR A 153 -1.58 -7.79 -4.91
CA THR A 153 -0.58 -7.54 -5.97
C THR A 153 -1.25 -7.17 -7.29
N PRO A 154 -0.98 -5.99 -7.86
CA PRO A 154 -1.44 -5.65 -9.21
C PRO A 154 -0.93 -6.64 -10.25
N VAL A 155 -1.75 -6.96 -11.24
CA VAL A 155 -1.37 -7.85 -12.34
C VAL A 155 -1.10 -7.03 -13.59
N ALA A 156 0.04 -7.29 -14.22
CA ALA A 156 0.44 -6.66 -15.47
C ALA A 156 -0.13 -7.44 -16.67
N ASN A 157 -1.41 -7.21 -17.00
CA ASN A 157 -2.09 -7.87 -18.12
C ASN A 157 -2.60 -6.85 -19.14
N VAL A 158 -1.96 -6.79 -20.31
CA VAL A 158 -2.32 -5.85 -21.38
C VAL A 158 -3.75 -6.08 -21.91
N SER A 159 -4.27 -7.31 -21.84
CA SER A 159 -5.63 -7.62 -22.31
C SER A 159 -6.72 -7.33 -21.28
N LYS A 160 -6.36 -7.10 -20.02
CA LYS A 160 -7.30 -6.88 -18.91
C LYS A 160 -6.68 -5.88 -17.93
N ASN A 161 -7.13 -4.64 -18.01
CA ASN A 161 -6.71 -3.59 -17.10
C ASN A 161 -7.31 -3.79 -15.68
N ALA A 162 -6.77 -3.02 -14.73
CA ALA A 162 -7.28 -2.91 -13.35
C ALA A 162 -7.40 -4.26 -12.61
N GLN A 163 -6.53 -5.22 -12.95
CA GLN A 163 -6.47 -6.53 -12.32
C GLN A 163 -5.50 -6.55 -11.14
N PHE A 164 -5.87 -7.30 -10.10
CA PHE A 164 -5.00 -7.59 -8.97
C PHE A 164 -5.27 -8.99 -8.42
N LYS A 165 -4.27 -9.55 -7.75
CA LYS A 165 -4.34 -10.80 -7.00
C LYS A 165 -4.50 -10.48 -5.53
N PHE A 166 -5.37 -11.22 -4.86
CA PHE A 166 -5.64 -11.05 -3.43
C PHE A 166 -5.59 -12.40 -2.72
N ALA A 167 -4.79 -12.47 -1.65
CA ALA A 167 -4.65 -13.64 -0.81
C ALA A 167 -4.79 -13.26 0.66
N TRP A 168 -5.48 -14.09 1.43
CA TRP A 168 -5.68 -13.94 2.87
C TRP A 168 -5.66 -15.31 3.54
N LYS A 169 -5.59 -15.39 4.88
CA LYS A 169 -5.39 -16.65 5.62
C LYS A 169 -6.34 -17.79 5.24
N GLN A 170 -7.63 -17.52 5.07
CA GLN A 170 -8.65 -18.52 4.70
C GLN A 170 -8.74 -18.78 3.18
N SER A 171 -8.05 -17.99 2.34
CA SER A 171 -7.94 -18.19 0.89
C SER A 171 -6.50 -17.85 0.43
N PRO A 172 -5.52 -18.71 0.75
CA PRO A 172 -4.10 -18.39 0.54
C PRO A 172 -3.70 -18.43 -0.94
N ASP A 173 -4.45 -19.16 -1.78
CA ASP A 173 -4.23 -19.18 -3.22
C ASP A 173 -4.73 -17.86 -3.86
N PRO A 174 -3.84 -16.99 -4.36
CA PRO A 174 -4.21 -15.65 -4.81
C PRO A 174 -5.10 -15.71 -6.05
N ALA A 175 -6.35 -15.30 -5.90
CA ALA A 175 -7.29 -15.26 -7.01
C ALA A 175 -7.27 -13.89 -7.72
N GLU A 176 -7.38 -13.90 -9.05
CA GLU A 176 -7.42 -12.68 -9.85
C GLU A 176 -8.78 -12.00 -9.76
N GLN A 177 -8.75 -10.74 -9.35
CA GLN A 177 -9.90 -9.85 -9.25
C GLN A 177 -9.69 -8.65 -10.16
N ARG A 178 -10.78 -7.93 -10.46
CA ARG A 178 -10.69 -6.77 -11.36
C ARG A 178 -11.62 -5.65 -10.91
N CYS A 179 -11.09 -4.45 -10.71
CA CYS A 179 -11.91 -3.26 -10.51
C CYS A 179 -12.58 -2.82 -11.82
N THR A 180 -13.64 -2.01 -11.72
CA THR A 180 -14.32 -1.46 -12.90
C THR A 180 -13.51 -0.44 -13.69
N SER A 181 -12.50 0.17 -13.07
CA SER A 181 -11.58 1.13 -13.69
C SER A 181 -10.21 1.09 -13.03
N MET A 182 -9.19 1.63 -13.73
CA MET A 182 -7.86 1.77 -13.14
C MET A 182 -7.84 2.73 -11.94
N ASP A 183 -8.59 3.83 -12.01
CA ASP A 183 -8.74 4.77 -10.89
C ASP A 183 -9.30 4.08 -9.63
N ASN A 184 -10.32 3.24 -9.78
CA ASN A 184 -10.87 2.47 -8.66
C ASN A 184 -9.85 1.48 -8.11
N MET A 185 -9.05 0.83 -8.96
CA MET A 185 -7.96 -0.02 -8.48
C MET A 185 -6.92 0.79 -7.70
N LYS A 186 -6.46 1.93 -8.22
CA LYS A 186 -5.48 2.79 -7.53
C LYS A 186 -5.99 3.22 -6.16
N LYS A 187 -7.21 3.75 -6.06
CA LYS A 187 -7.81 4.17 -4.77
C LYS A 187 -8.02 3.01 -3.80
N LEU A 188 -8.45 1.84 -4.30
CA LEU A 188 -8.59 0.63 -3.49
C LEU A 188 -7.24 0.19 -2.91
N LEU A 189 -6.22 0.10 -3.74
CA LEU A 189 -4.89 -0.33 -3.35
C LEU A 189 -4.22 0.68 -2.40
N ASP A 190 -4.34 1.97 -2.67
CA ASP A 190 -3.85 3.03 -1.79
C ASP A 190 -4.47 2.94 -0.38
N ALA A 191 -5.79 2.68 -0.29
CA ALA A 191 -6.44 2.48 1.00
C ALA A 191 -5.91 1.24 1.74
N ILE A 192 -5.79 0.10 1.05
CA ILE A 192 -5.28 -1.14 1.66
C ILE A 192 -3.83 -0.95 2.12
N TYR A 193 -2.94 -0.44 1.25
CA TYR A 193 -1.52 -0.29 1.55
C TYR A 193 -1.27 0.74 2.65
N THR A 194 -1.97 1.87 2.63
CA THR A 194 -1.87 2.90 3.66
C THR A 194 -2.28 2.34 5.02
N ASN A 195 -3.45 1.70 5.11
CA ASN A 195 -3.94 1.17 6.37
C ASN A 195 -3.06 0.02 6.87
N LYS A 196 -2.56 -0.84 5.96
CA LYS A 196 -1.62 -1.90 6.32
C LYS A 196 -0.30 -1.36 6.88
N PHE A 197 0.21 -0.28 6.29
CA PHE A 197 1.40 0.39 6.79
C PHE A 197 1.18 0.95 8.21
N ILE A 198 0.05 1.64 8.43
CA ILE A 198 -0.30 2.20 9.74
C ILE A 198 -0.42 1.10 10.81
N GLU A 199 -1.07 -0.02 10.48
CA GLU A 199 -1.20 -1.21 11.36
C GLU A 199 0.16 -1.81 11.71
N LYS A 200 1.06 -1.94 10.72
CA LYS A 200 2.37 -2.58 10.88
C LYS A 200 3.37 -1.76 11.69
N TYR A 201 3.27 -0.43 11.62
CA TYR A 201 4.18 0.49 12.30
C TYR A 201 3.41 1.37 13.29
N PRO A 202 2.90 0.83 14.41
CA PRO A 202 2.20 1.62 15.42
C PRO A 202 3.07 2.78 15.90
N ALA A 203 2.47 3.91 16.27
CA ALA A 203 3.23 5.02 16.81
C ALA A 203 3.96 4.50 18.05
N THR A 204 5.29 4.62 18.08
CA THR A 204 6.04 4.41 19.32
C THR A 204 5.35 5.27 20.36
N ALA A 205 4.78 4.63 21.38
CA ALA A 205 4.12 5.32 22.47
C ALA A 205 5.12 6.36 22.97
N THR A 206 4.78 7.64 22.77
CA THR A 206 5.55 8.74 23.31
C THR A 206 5.71 8.44 24.79
N GLU A 207 6.96 8.25 25.19
CA GLU A 207 7.42 8.02 26.54
C GLU A 207 6.54 8.87 27.47
N ALA A 208 5.71 8.20 28.28
CA ALA A 208 4.88 8.89 29.25
C ALA A 208 5.83 9.77 30.06
N ALA A 209 5.65 11.10 29.95
CA ALA A 209 6.44 12.05 30.72
C ALA A 209 6.47 11.55 32.17
N PRO A 210 7.66 11.50 32.81
CA PRO A 210 7.75 11.05 34.18
C PRO A 210 6.77 11.87 35.01
N VAL A 211 5.84 11.19 35.67
CA VAL A 211 4.92 11.79 36.63
C VAL A 211 5.79 12.62 37.56
N ALA A 212 5.67 13.94 37.48
CA ALA A 212 6.34 14.85 38.40
C ALA A 212 5.86 14.46 39.80
N THR A 213 6.75 13.85 40.58
CA THR A 213 6.57 13.67 42.01
C THR A 213 6.19 15.02 42.61
N GLN A 214 4.95 15.14 43.08
CA GLN A 214 4.53 16.28 43.88
C GLN A 214 5.44 16.37 45.11
N PRO A 215 5.94 17.56 45.47
CA PRO A 215 6.57 17.74 46.76
C PRO A 215 5.54 17.50 47.86
N GLU A 216 5.91 16.58 48.75
CA GLU A 216 5.23 16.21 49.99
C GLU A 216 4.83 17.49 50.75
N GLN A 217 3.52 17.73 50.90
CA GLN A 217 3.02 18.77 51.81
C GLN A 217 3.31 18.33 53.25
N PRO A 218 3.88 19.18 54.11
CA PRO A 218 3.96 18.88 55.53
C PRO A 218 2.53 18.79 56.11
N GLN A 219 2.21 17.64 56.70
CA GLN A 219 1.02 17.43 57.52
C GLN A 219 0.97 18.51 58.60
N ALA A 220 -0.08 19.34 58.57
CA ALA A 220 -0.47 20.16 59.71
C ALA A 220 -1.31 19.31 60.66
N ASP A 221 -0.92 19.36 61.93
CA ASP A 221 -1.51 18.63 63.05
C ASP A 221 -3.04 18.78 63.16
N ALA A 222 -3.66 17.68 63.59
CA ALA A 222 -5.09 17.60 63.90
C ALA A 222 -5.46 18.54 65.07
N PRO A 223 -6.66 19.16 65.06
CA PRO A 223 -7.19 19.82 66.24
C PRO A 223 -7.61 18.78 67.27
N ALA A 224 -7.13 18.96 68.50
CA ALA A 224 -7.50 18.17 69.66
C ALA A 224 -8.99 18.33 70.01
N ASP A 225 -9.58 17.21 70.41
CA ASP A 225 -10.93 17.03 70.91
C ASP A 225 -11.34 18.08 71.96
N ALA A 226 -12.56 18.60 71.82
CA ALA A 226 -13.44 18.85 72.97
C ALA A 226 -14.13 17.50 73.29
N PRO A 227 -14.53 17.14 74.53
CA PRO A 227 -15.42 18.02 75.31
C PRO A 227 -15.49 17.83 76.86
N VAL A 228 -16.41 18.62 77.44
CA VAL A 228 -17.24 18.47 78.66
C VAL A 228 -16.74 18.75 80.11
N ASN A 229 -17.61 19.52 80.79
CA ASN A 229 -18.02 19.50 82.21
C ASN A 229 -17.12 20.14 83.28
N ALA A 230 -17.51 21.32 83.77
CA ALA A 230 -18.30 21.54 84.99
C ALA A 230 -18.57 23.04 85.20
#